data_AF-A0A1G6ZF86-F1
#
_entry.id   AF-A0A1G6ZF86-F1
#
_cell.length_a   1.000
_cell.length_b   1.000
_cell.length_c   1.000
_cell.angle_alpha   90.00
_cell.angle_beta   90.00
_cell.angle_gamma   90.00
#
_symmetry.space_group_name_H-M   'P 1'
#
loop_
_entity.id
_entity.type
_entity.pdbx_description
1 polymer ?
#
loop_
_entity_poly.entity_id
_entity_poly.type
_entity_poly.pdbx_seq_one_letter_code
_entity_poly.pdbx_strand_id
1 'polypeptide(L)'
;MHPFTIPEAVAARVAGRCGTPHPFARLDARRTALVVIDMQNGFMRADLAHALCPMAEHVVPAINRLAGALRRAGGAVYWIQNTFDERCETEWSVMQEMATSEARARRAASMSEGMPGHALWPALDVRICDEVVRKYRYSAFIQGGSDLPERLRARGLDTVLIAGTVTNCCCESSARDAMMLNFRTVMVSDGCAAVTDAEHSASLLGFYLQFGDVLTVDECIAGLATEERAAA
;
A
#
# COMPACT_ATOMS: atom_id res chain seq x y z
N MET A 1 -3.07 -14.22 -8.14
CA MET A 1 -2.07 -13.16 -7.98
C MET A 1 -1.53 -12.80 -9.37
N HIS A 2 -1.08 -11.57 -9.57
CA HIS A 2 -0.47 -11.16 -10.84
C HIS A 2 0.90 -11.84 -11.01
N PRO A 3 1.22 -12.42 -12.18
CA PRO A 3 2.57 -12.87 -12.47
C PRO A 3 3.48 -11.63 -12.63
N PHE A 4 4.56 -11.58 -11.85
CA PHE A 4 5.51 -10.47 -11.91
C PHE A 4 6.93 -10.96 -11.67
N THR A 5 7.85 -10.51 -12.52
CA THR A 5 9.30 -10.66 -12.32
C THR A 5 9.98 -9.38 -12.77
N ILE A 6 11.06 -9.00 -12.08
CA ILE A 6 11.86 -7.84 -12.46
C ILE A 6 12.79 -8.28 -13.61
N PRO A 7 12.75 -7.65 -14.80
CA PRO A 7 13.68 -7.98 -15.87
C PRO A 7 15.12 -7.68 -15.44
N GLU A 8 16.06 -8.56 -15.80
CA GLU A 8 17.48 -8.44 -15.42
C GLU A 8 18.08 -7.09 -15.85
N ALA A 9 17.75 -6.61 -17.05
CA ALA A 9 18.19 -5.30 -17.53
C ALA A 9 17.68 -4.13 -16.67
N VAL A 10 16.50 -4.26 -16.07
CA VAL A 10 15.96 -3.27 -15.13
C VAL A 10 16.70 -3.34 -13.81
N ALA A 11 16.89 -4.55 -13.26
CA ALA A 11 17.65 -4.76 -12.03
C ALA A 11 19.10 -4.26 -12.14
N ALA A 12 19.76 -4.50 -13.28
CA ALA A 12 21.11 -4.00 -13.55
C ALA A 12 21.19 -2.47 -13.57
N ARG A 13 20.18 -1.78 -14.10
CA ARG A 13 20.11 -0.31 -14.09
C ARG A 13 19.94 0.23 -12.67
N VAL A 14 19.10 -0.40 -11.85
CA VAL A 14 18.93 -0.03 -10.44
C VAL A 14 20.23 -0.27 -9.68
N ALA A 15 20.86 -1.43 -9.85
CA ALA A 15 22.15 -1.74 -9.24
C ALA A 15 23.25 -0.76 -9.67
N GLY A 16 23.28 -0.35 -10.94
CA GLY A 16 24.23 0.66 -11.44
C GLY A 16 24.07 2.03 -10.77
N ARG A 17 22.85 2.42 -10.37
CA ARG A 17 22.58 3.67 -9.65
C ARG A 17 22.77 3.54 -8.14
N CYS A 18 22.28 2.45 -7.55
CA CYS A 18 22.13 2.28 -6.10
C CYS A 18 23.23 1.42 -5.46
N GLY A 19 24.11 0.81 -6.26
CA GLY A 19 25.14 -0.15 -5.81
C GLY A 19 24.61 -1.56 -5.51
N THR A 20 23.30 -1.76 -5.49
CA THR A 20 22.60 -3.03 -5.27
C THR A 20 21.22 -2.96 -5.95
N PRO A 21 20.64 -4.09 -6.41
CA PRO A 21 19.26 -4.11 -6.90
C PRO A 21 18.25 -3.72 -5.81
N HIS A 22 18.53 -4.02 -4.53
CA HIS A 22 17.60 -3.82 -3.43
C HIS A 22 18.26 -3.15 -2.21
N PRO A 23 18.41 -1.81 -2.20
CA PRO A 23 18.97 -1.07 -1.06
C PRO A 23 18.22 -1.25 0.27
N PHE A 24 16.95 -1.69 0.25
CA PHE A 24 16.08 -1.82 1.42
C PHE A 24 15.65 -3.27 1.69
N ALA A 25 16.36 -4.27 1.16
CA ALA A 25 16.08 -5.69 1.40
C ALA A 25 16.25 -6.15 2.87
N ARG A 26 17.05 -5.43 3.67
CA ARG A 26 17.20 -5.68 5.11
C ARG A 26 16.32 -4.72 5.90
N LEU A 27 15.45 -5.27 6.76
CA LEU A 27 14.42 -4.52 7.45
C LEU A 27 14.64 -4.58 8.96
N ASP A 28 14.80 -3.41 9.60
CA ASP A 28 14.64 -3.29 11.06
C ASP A 28 13.15 -3.25 11.36
N ALA A 29 12.63 -4.36 11.89
CA ALA A 29 11.21 -4.53 12.14
C ALA A 29 10.63 -3.41 13.02
N ARG A 30 11.37 -2.95 14.05
CA ARG A 30 10.90 -1.94 15.00
C ARG A 30 10.77 -0.54 14.39
N ARG A 31 11.38 -0.34 13.21
CA ARG A 31 11.32 0.91 12.43
C ARG A 31 10.50 0.75 11.15
N THR A 32 9.86 -0.41 10.97
CA THR A 32 9.13 -0.78 9.75
C THR A 32 7.63 -0.86 9.98
N ALA A 33 6.86 -0.27 9.06
CA ALA A 33 5.41 -0.38 9.01
C ALA A 33 4.94 -1.09 7.73
N LEU A 34 4.00 -2.01 7.84
CA LEU A 34 3.19 -2.46 6.72
C LEU A 34 2.01 -1.50 6.57
N VAL A 35 1.88 -0.86 5.42
CA VAL A 35 0.80 0.05 5.07
C VAL A 35 -0.06 -0.63 4.00
N VAL A 36 -1.24 -1.10 4.40
CA VAL A 36 -2.17 -1.82 3.53
C VAL A 36 -3.23 -0.86 3.01
N ILE A 37 -3.20 -0.62 1.71
CA ILE A 37 -4.02 0.38 1.02
C ILE A 37 -5.35 -0.22 0.57
N ASP A 38 -6.45 0.38 1.02
CA ASP A 38 -7.80 0.31 0.43
C ASP A 38 -8.35 -1.11 0.20
N MET A 39 -7.98 -2.06 1.06
CA MET A 39 -8.56 -3.40 1.06
C MET A 39 -9.96 -3.38 1.70
N GLN A 40 -10.88 -2.64 1.05
CA GLN A 40 -12.26 -2.39 1.49
C GLN A 40 -13.26 -3.06 0.54
N ASN A 41 -14.46 -3.35 1.05
CA ASN A 41 -15.54 -3.94 0.25
C ASN A 41 -15.84 -3.14 -1.04
N GLY A 42 -15.72 -1.81 -1.00
CA GLY A 42 -15.92 -0.89 -2.12
C GLY A 42 -14.91 -1.03 -3.27
N PHE A 43 -13.90 -1.89 -3.13
CA PHE A 43 -12.99 -2.29 -4.19
C PHE A 43 -13.05 -3.79 -4.53
N MET A 44 -13.70 -4.60 -3.69
CA MET A 44 -13.61 -6.07 -3.76
C MET A 44 -14.95 -6.76 -4.03
N ARG A 45 -16.06 -6.11 -3.68
CA ARG A 45 -17.42 -6.62 -3.87
C ARG A 45 -18.10 -5.96 -5.05
N ALA A 46 -18.42 -6.71 -6.10
CA ALA A 46 -19.04 -6.17 -7.30
C ALA A 46 -20.37 -5.43 -7.04
N ASP A 47 -21.13 -5.83 -6.03
CA ASP A 47 -22.40 -5.21 -5.63
C ASP A 47 -22.25 -3.90 -4.85
N LEU A 48 -21.07 -3.63 -4.28
CA LEU A 48 -20.78 -2.43 -3.49
C LEU A 48 -19.69 -1.55 -4.11
N ALA A 49 -18.97 -2.05 -5.11
CA ALA A 49 -17.74 -1.42 -5.57
C ALA A 49 -18.01 -0.14 -6.36
N HIS A 50 -17.28 0.92 -6.00
CA HIS A 50 -17.21 2.10 -6.87
C HIS A 50 -16.11 1.97 -7.93
N ALA A 51 -15.07 1.17 -7.65
CA ALA A 51 -13.96 0.84 -8.53
C ALA A 51 -13.50 -0.60 -8.24
N LEU A 52 -14.08 -1.59 -8.92
CA LEU A 52 -13.81 -3.00 -8.65
C LEU A 52 -12.39 -3.40 -9.09
N CYS A 53 -11.64 -4.02 -8.19
CA CYS A 53 -10.37 -4.70 -8.44
C CYS A 53 -10.53 -6.19 -8.10
N PRO A 54 -10.87 -7.05 -9.09
CA PRO A 54 -11.15 -8.47 -8.84
C PRO A 54 -9.97 -9.23 -8.21
N MET A 55 -8.74 -8.79 -8.49
CA MET A 55 -7.53 -9.44 -8.00
C MET A 55 -7.20 -9.15 -6.53
N ALA A 56 -7.85 -8.15 -5.91
CA ALA A 56 -7.55 -7.74 -4.55
C ALA A 56 -7.82 -8.85 -3.52
N GLU A 57 -8.89 -9.63 -3.66
CA GLU A 57 -9.19 -10.71 -2.70
C GLU A 57 -8.09 -11.77 -2.67
N HIS A 58 -7.47 -12.03 -3.82
CA HIS A 58 -6.44 -13.04 -3.96
C HIS A 58 -5.11 -12.68 -3.26
N VAL A 59 -4.87 -11.42 -2.92
CA VAL A 59 -3.64 -11.01 -2.18
C VAL A 59 -3.83 -10.97 -0.66
N VAL A 60 -5.07 -11.11 -0.16
CA VAL A 60 -5.38 -11.06 1.28
C VAL A 60 -4.57 -12.09 2.10
N PRO A 61 -4.43 -13.37 1.69
CA PRO A 61 -3.61 -14.31 2.45
C PRO A 61 -2.14 -13.89 2.56
N ALA A 62 -1.58 -13.33 1.48
CA ALA A 62 -0.20 -12.85 1.44
C ALA A 62 0.00 -11.63 2.36
N ILE A 63 -0.93 -10.66 2.31
CA ILE A 63 -0.96 -9.50 3.21
C ILE A 63 -1.03 -9.95 4.67
N ASN A 64 -1.93 -10.88 5.02
CA ASN A 64 -2.08 -11.37 6.39
C ASN A 64 -0.81 -12.09 6.89
N ARG A 65 -0.13 -12.86 6.02
CA ARG A 65 1.16 -13.49 6.35
C ARG A 65 2.22 -12.43 6.70
N LEU A 66 2.37 -11.41 5.87
CA LEU A 66 3.33 -10.33 6.09
C LEU A 66 2.99 -9.53 7.36
N ALA A 67 1.72 -9.18 7.55
CA ALA A 67 1.23 -8.49 8.75
C ALA A 67 1.57 -9.29 10.02
N GLY A 68 1.26 -10.59 10.02
CA GLY A 68 1.56 -11.47 11.14
C GLY A 68 3.07 -11.59 11.43
N ALA A 69 3.90 -11.70 10.39
CA ALA A 69 5.36 -11.77 10.54
C ALA A 69 5.94 -10.46 11.09
N LEU A 70 5.53 -9.32 10.54
CA LEU A 70 6.01 -8.01 10.96
C LEU A 70 5.62 -7.70 12.41
N ARG A 71 4.38 -7.99 12.81
CA ARG A 71 3.95 -7.84 14.21
C ARG A 71 4.80 -8.67 15.18
N ARG A 72 5.07 -9.95 14.85
CA ARG A 72 5.91 -10.82 15.69
C ARG A 72 7.34 -10.31 15.83
N ALA A 73 7.85 -9.66 14.78
CA ALA A 73 9.17 -9.03 14.80
C ALA A 73 9.20 -7.65 15.48
N GLY A 74 8.05 -7.13 15.94
CA GLY A 74 7.96 -5.84 16.65
C GLY A 74 7.67 -4.63 15.77
N GLY A 75 7.30 -4.84 14.50
CA GLY A 75 6.86 -3.77 13.60
C GLY A 75 5.37 -3.45 13.72
N ALA A 76 4.92 -2.52 12.88
CA ALA A 76 3.56 -1.96 12.93
C ALA A 76 2.75 -2.28 11.67
N VAL A 77 1.43 -2.35 11.80
CA VAL A 77 0.50 -2.51 10.66
C VAL A 77 -0.50 -1.37 10.66
N TYR A 78 -0.67 -0.75 9.50
CA TYR A 78 -1.59 0.35 9.23
C TYR A 78 -2.55 -0.05 8.12
N TRP A 79 -3.83 -0.06 8.44
CA TRP A 79 -4.91 -0.34 7.50
C TRP A 79 -5.48 0.99 7.00
N ILE A 80 -5.34 1.25 5.71
CA ILE A 80 -5.77 2.51 5.12
C ILE A 80 -7.16 2.33 4.52
N GLN A 81 -8.07 3.24 4.88
CA GLN A 81 -9.41 3.32 4.34
C GLN A 81 -9.56 4.59 3.50
N ASN A 82 -9.69 4.45 2.18
CA ASN A 82 -10.20 5.51 1.35
C ASN A 82 -11.61 5.87 1.84
N THR A 83 -11.79 7.14 2.17
CA THR A 83 -12.98 7.66 2.83
C THR A 83 -13.51 8.82 2.02
N PHE A 84 -14.83 8.86 1.87
CA PHE A 84 -15.53 9.99 1.29
C PHE A 84 -16.27 10.75 2.38
N ASP A 85 -16.14 12.07 2.36
CA ASP A 85 -16.97 13.01 3.09
C ASP A 85 -17.14 14.30 2.27
N GLU A 86 -17.86 15.28 2.82
CA GLU A 86 -18.16 16.57 2.16
C GLU A 86 -16.88 17.33 1.73
N ARG A 87 -15.74 17.12 2.39
CA ARG A 87 -14.47 17.75 2.01
C ARG A 87 -13.96 17.25 0.67
N CYS A 88 -14.25 15.99 0.31
CA CYS A 88 -13.87 15.47 -1.00
C CYS A 88 -14.55 16.22 -2.16
N GLU A 89 -15.69 16.86 -1.93
CA GLU A 89 -16.42 17.64 -2.94
C GLU A 89 -15.80 19.02 -3.17
N THR A 90 -15.20 19.60 -2.14
CA THR A 90 -14.69 20.97 -2.16
C THR A 90 -13.16 21.07 -2.28
N GLU A 91 -12.43 20.13 -1.69
CA GLU A 91 -10.97 20.17 -1.60
C GLU A 91 -10.25 19.38 -2.70
N TRP A 92 -10.98 18.66 -3.56
CA TRP A 92 -10.43 17.89 -4.67
C TRP A 92 -11.13 18.19 -6.01
N SER A 93 -11.22 19.47 -6.36
CA SER A 93 -11.92 19.98 -7.54
C SER A 93 -11.57 19.24 -8.85
N VAL A 94 -10.29 19.01 -9.11
CA VAL A 94 -9.84 18.33 -10.34
C VAL A 94 -10.42 16.92 -10.46
N MET A 95 -10.56 16.19 -9.35
CA MET A 95 -11.21 14.88 -9.37
C MET A 95 -12.70 15.00 -9.65
N GLN A 96 -13.36 16.06 -9.16
CA GLN A 96 -14.77 16.31 -9.47
C GLN A 96 -15.00 16.58 -10.96
N GLU A 97 -14.06 17.27 -11.62
CA GLU A 97 -14.09 17.54 -13.07
C GLU A 97 -13.81 16.27 -13.90
N MET A 98 -12.91 15.40 -13.44
CA MET A 98 -12.54 14.17 -14.14
C MET A 98 -13.60 13.05 -14.09
N ALA A 99 -14.60 13.16 -13.20
CA ALA A 99 -15.57 12.10 -12.96
C ALA A 99 -17.01 12.50 -13.28
N THR A 100 -17.73 11.57 -13.92
CA THR A 100 -19.17 11.70 -14.14
C THR A 100 -19.90 11.87 -12.80
N SER A 101 -21.04 12.55 -12.82
CA SER A 101 -21.91 12.68 -11.64
C SER A 101 -22.29 11.32 -11.06
N GLU A 102 -22.55 10.33 -11.91
CA GLU A 102 -22.84 8.94 -11.49
C GLU A 102 -21.65 8.29 -10.76
N ALA A 103 -20.43 8.40 -11.31
CA ALA A 103 -19.24 7.84 -10.66
C ALA A 103 -18.97 8.49 -9.29
N ARG A 104 -19.21 9.80 -9.17
CA ARG A 104 -19.12 10.54 -7.91
C ARG A 104 -20.16 10.07 -6.89
N ALA A 105 -21.43 9.96 -7.30
CA ALA A 105 -22.49 9.44 -6.45
C ALA A 105 -22.22 8.01 -5.98
N ARG A 106 -21.71 7.14 -6.87
CA ARG A 106 -21.32 5.77 -6.53
C ARG A 106 -20.16 5.74 -5.52
N ARG A 107 -19.16 6.60 -5.69
CA ARG A 107 -18.06 6.73 -4.72
C ARG A 107 -18.58 7.20 -3.36
N ALA A 108 -19.44 8.21 -3.32
CA ALA A 108 -20.05 8.68 -2.06
C ALA A 108 -20.85 7.58 -1.36
N ALA A 109 -21.72 6.87 -2.10
CA ALA A 109 -22.54 5.79 -1.55
C ALA A 109 -21.72 4.57 -1.07
N SER A 110 -20.57 4.30 -1.69
CA SER A 110 -19.70 3.17 -1.34
C SER A 110 -18.72 3.50 -0.21
N MET A 111 -18.08 4.67 -0.27
CA MET A 111 -16.89 5.00 0.53
C MET A 111 -17.15 5.96 1.70
N SER A 112 -18.40 6.38 1.94
CA SER A 112 -18.74 7.18 3.12
C SER A 112 -18.70 6.31 4.38
N GLU A 113 -18.32 6.92 5.51
CA GLU A 113 -18.22 6.21 6.79
C GLU A 113 -19.56 5.60 7.20
N GLY A 114 -19.52 4.37 7.70
CA GLY A 114 -20.70 3.58 8.05
C GLY A 114 -21.33 2.83 6.87
N MET A 115 -20.94 3.11 5.63
CA MET A 115 -21.43 2.36 4.48
C MET A 115 -20.76 0.99 4.36
N PRO A 116 -21.46 -0.05 3.88
CA PRO A 116 -20.89 -1.39 3.72
C PRO A 116 -19.65 -1.44 2.83
N GLY A 117 -19.56 -0.57 1.83
CA GLY A 117 -18.40 -0.45 0.94
C GLY A 117 -17.15 0.10 1.64
N HIS A 118 -17.31 0.95 2.66
CA HIS A 118 -16.21 1.57 3.39
C HIS A 118 -15.52 0.59 4.35
N ALA A 119 -16.24 -0.43 4.82
CA ALA A 119 -15.67 -1.43 5.72
C ALA A 119 -14.48 -2.16 5.08
N LEU A 120 -13.44 -2.41 5.89
CA LEU A 120 -12.32 -3.28 5.54
C LEU A 120 -12.83 -4.68 5.19
N TRP A 121 -12.13 -5.34 4.29
CA TRP A 121 -12.46 -6.70 3.87
C TRP A 121 -12.40 -7.67 5.07
N PRO A 122 -13.45 -8.47 5.30
CA PRO A 122 -13.59 -9.24 6.55
C PRO A 122 -12.54 -10.34 6.74
N ALA A 123 -11.88 -10.80 5.68
CA ALA A 123 -10.81 -11.79 5.78
C ALA A 123 -9.43 -11.19 6.10
N LEU A 124 -9.30 -9.87 6.23
CA LEU A 124 -8.07 -9.24 6.72
C LEU A 124 -7.89 -9.54 8.21
N ASP A 125 -6.65 -9.90 8.58
CA ASP A 125 -6.28 -10.18 9.96
C ASP A 125 -6.01 -8.87 10.73
N VAL A 126 -7.02 -8.03 10.89
CA VAL A 126 -6.95 -6.76 11.63
C VAL A 126 -6.92 -7.07 13.13
N ARG A 127 -5.92 -6.53 13.84
CA ARG A 127 -5.71 -6.73 15.28
C ARG A 127 -5.85 -5.43 16.04
N ILE A 128 -6.16 -5.53 17.33
CA ILE A 128 -6.33 -4.37 18.24
C ILE A 128 -5.06 -3.50 18.36
N CYS A 129 -3.88 -4.07 18.08
CA CYS A 129 -2.61 -3.35 18.07
C CYS A 129 -2.32 -2.58 16.77
N ASP A 130 -3.16 -2.76 15.74
CA ASP A 130 -2.99 -2.09 14.47
C ASP A 130 -3.65 -0.72 14.48
N GLU A 131 -3.23 0.11 13.54
CA GLU A 131 -3.84 1.42 13.31
C GLU A 131 -4.75 1.35 12.09
N VAL A 132 -5.90 2.03 12.16
CA VAL A 132 -6.77 2.24 11.00
C VAL A 132 -6.77 3.73 10.67
N VAL A 133 -6.35 4.08 9.46
CA VAL A 133 -6.19 5.47 9.03
C VAL A 133 -7.10 5.76 7.85
N ARG A 134 -7.86 6.85 7.95
CA ARG A 134 -8.72 7.33 6.86
C ARG A 134 -7.89 8.20 5.92
N LYS A 135 -8.04 8.00 4.61
CA LYS A 135 -7.47 8.89 3.59
C LYS A 135 -8.54 9.45 2.66
N TYR A 136 -8.28 10.64 2.13
CA TYR A 136 -9.23 11.41 1.31
C TYR A 136 -8.66 11.75 -0.07
N ARG A 137 -7.46 11.25 -0.39
CA ARG A 137 -6.77 11.36 -1.69
C ARG A 137 -6.29 9.98 -2.14
N TYR A 138 -5.70 9.88 -3.33
CA TYR A 138 -5.12 8.60 -3.78
C TYR A 138 -3.98 8.15 -2.87
N SER A 139 -3.00 9.03 -2.65
CA SER A 139 -1.91 8.80 -1.72
C SER A 139 -2.35 8.98 -0.27
N ALA A 140 -1.92 8.08 0.61
CA ALA A 140 -2.02 8.27 2.06
C ALA A 140 -0.97 9.26 2.60
N PHE A 141 0.05 9.60 1.81
CA PHE A 141 1.21 10.39 2.23
C PHE A 141 1.16 11.84 1.75
N ILE A 142 0.35 12.15 0.72
CA ILE A 142 0.23 13.51 0.21
C ILE A 142 -0.33 14.45 1.29
N GLN A 143 0.15 15.69 1.30
CA GLN A 143 -0.32 16.73 2.22
C GLN A 143 -1.86 16.84 2.18
N GLY A 144 -2.50 16.80 3.34
CA GLY A 144 -3.96 16.85 3.48
C GLY A 144 -4.69 15.56 3.06
N GLY A 145 -3.96 14.53 2.64
CA GLY A 145 -4.52 13.23 2.24
C GLY A 145 -4.90 12.35 3.43
N SER A 146 -4.07 12.31 4.47
CA SER A 146 -4.32 11.64 5.75
C SER A 146 -3.35 12.18 6.82
N ASP A 147 -3.39 11.63 8.03
CA ASP A 147 -2.40 11.88 9.10
C ASP A 147 -1.38 10.73 9.25
N LEU A 148 -1.29 9.82 8.26
CA LEU A 148 -0.38 8.68 8.28
C LEU A 148 1.10 9.08 8.45
N PRO A 149 1.66 10.05 7.70
CA PRO A 149 3.07 10.42 7.85
C PRO A 149 3.42 10.90 9.27
N GLU A 150 2.53 11.67 9.90
CA GLU A 150 2.67 12.16 11.26
C GLU A 150 2.66 11.00 12.28
N ARG A 151 1.71 10.06 12.13
CA ARG A 151 1.62 8.86 12.98
C ARG A 151 2.87 7.99 12.89
N LEU A 152 3.39 7.77 11.67
CA LEU A 152 4.59 6.97 11.45
C LEU A 152 5.82 7.61 12.12
N ARG A 153 6.02 8.92 11.91
CA ARG A 153 7.13 9.67 12.53
C ARG A 153 7.05 9.70 14.05
N ALA A 154 5.86 9.89 14.61
CA ALA A 154 5.65 9.89 16.06
C ALA A 154 6.05 8.55 16.72
N ARG A 155 5.99 7.44 15.96
CA ARG A 155 6.42 6.11 16.41
C ARG A 155 7.86 5.74 16.01
N GLY A 156 8.61 6.67 15.40
CA GLY A 156 9.97 6.41 14.94
C GLY A 156 10.08 5.43 13.76
N LEU A 157 8.97 5.22 13.05
CA LEU A 157 8.91 4.37 11.86
C LEU A 157 9.40 5.19 10.66
N ASP A 158 10.37 4.65 9.92
CA ASP A 158 10.99 5.32 8.77
C ASP A 158 11.16 4.39 7.55
N THR A 159 10.63 3.17 7.65
CA THR A 159 10.56 2.19 6.56
C THR A 159 9.11 1.74 6.38
N VAL A 160 8.62 1.72 5.13
CA VAL A 160 7.23 1.34 4.82
C VAL A 160 7.19 0.27 3.74
N LEU A 161 6.40 -0.78 4.01
CA LEU A 161 6.03 -1.82 3.05
C LEU A 161 4.62 -1.50 2.55
N ILE A 162 4.46 -1.25 1.26
CA ILE A 162 3.19 -0.86 0.63
C ILE A 162 2.55 -2.11 0.01
N ALA A 163 1.33 -2.42 0.45
CA ALA A 163 0.52 -3.52 -0.07
C ALA A 163 -0.93 -3.03 -0.29
N GLY A 164 -1.78 -3.82 -0.95
CA GLY A 164 -3.20 -3.53 -1.14
C GLY A 164 -3.59 -3.17 -2.58
N THR A 165 -4.59 -2.32 -2.75
CA THR A 165 -5.17 -1.99 -4.07
C THR A 165 -5.41 -0.48 -4.23
N VAL A 166 -5.36 0.11 -5.43
CA VAL A 166 -4.93 -0.48 -6.71
C VAL A 166 -3.45 -0.17 -6.93
N THR A 167 -2.69 -1.16 -7.43
CA THR A 167 -1.21 -1.09 -7.60
C THR A 167 -0.79 0.20 -8.30
N ASN A 168 -1.34 0.45 -9.48
CA ASN A 168 -1.04 1.58 -10.36
C ASN A 168 -1.76 2.90 -9.98
N CYS A 169 -2.39 2.95 -8.81
CA CYS A 169 -3.09 4.14 -8.34
C CYS A 169 -2.74 4.45 -6.89
N CYS A 170 -3.58 4.07 -5.92
CA CYS A 170 -3.39 4.42 -4.50
C CYS A 170 -2.09 3.85 -3.92
N CYS A 171 -1.70 2.62 -4.30
CA CYS A 171 -0.45 2.01 -3.81
C CYS A 171 0.77 2.76 -4.35
N GLU A 172 0.91 2.90 -5.67
CA GLU A 172 2.03 3.60 -6.29
C GLU A 172 2.10 5.08 -5.90
N SER A 173 0.96 5.77 -5.82
CA SER A 173 0.92 7.18 -5.37
C SER A 173 1.45 7.31 -3.93
N SER A 174 0.99 6.43 -3.04
CA SER A 174 1.46 6.39 -1.64
C SER A 174 2.95 6.04 -1.57
N ALA A 175 3.42 5.08 -2.37
CA ALA A 175 4.80 4.63 -2.37
C ALA A 175 5.76 5.73 -2.86
N ARG A 176 5.42 6.41 -3.96
CA ARG A 176 6.23 7.52 -4.50
C ARG A 176 6.33 8.67 -3.50
N ASP A 177 5.19 9.08 -2.92
CA ASP A 177 5.17 10.14 -1.91
C ASP A 177 5.93 9.74 -0.65
N ALA A 178 5.79 8.51 -0.17
CA ALA A 178 6.53 8.01 0.99
C ALA A 178 8.05 8.15 0.79
N MET A 179 8.58 7.73 -0.36
CA MET A 179 10.00 7.91 -0.67
C MET A 179 10.40 9.38 -0.69
N MET A 180 9.63 10.24 -1.36
CA MET A 180 9.92 11.67 -1.43
C MET A 180 9.81 12.37 -0.06
N LEU A 181 9.09 11.78 0.89
CA LEU A 181 8.98 12.23 2.27
C LEU A 181 9.99 11.58 3.24
N ASN A 182 11.04 10.95 2.69
CA ASN A 182 12.16 10.31 3.39
C ASN A 182 11.80 8.99 4.12
N PHE A 183 10.79 8.26 3.66
CA PHE A 183 10.57 6.87 4.08
C PHE A 183 11.27 5.91 3.13
N ARG A 184 12.04 4.96 3.67
CA ARG A 184 12.53 3.82 2.87
C ARG A 184 11.33 3.00 2.45
N THR A 185 11.11 2.86 1.15
CA THR A 185 9.83 2.36 0.63
C THR A 185 10.03 1.09 -0.18
N VAL A 186 9.19 0.10 0.11
CA VAL A 186 9.11 -1.15 -0.63
C VAL A 186 7.67 -1.34 -1.10
N MET A 187 7.43 -1.63 -2.38
CA MET A 187 6.15 -2.15 -2.85
C MET A 187 6.17 -3.67 -2.82
N VAL A 188 5.19 -4.29 -2.18
CA VAL A 188 5.10 -5.74 -2.03
C VAL A 188 4.37 -6.33 -3.24
N SER A 189 5.09 -6.93 -4.18
CA SER A 189 4.56 -7.30 -5.50
C SER A 189 3.37 -8.26 -5.42
N ASP A 190 3.51 -9.36 -4.70
CA ASP A 190 2.46 -10.35 -4.42
C ASP A 190 1.50 -9.95 -3.28
N GLY A 191 1.73 -8.77 -2.68
CA GLY A 191 0.82 -8.10 -1.76
C GLY A 191 -0.01 -6.99 -2.39
N CYS A 192 0.24 -6.65 -3.67
CA CYS A 192 -0.47 -5.61 -4.41
C CYS A 192 -1.39 -6.20 -5.47
N ALA A 193 -2.53 -5.56 -5.73
CA ALA A 193 -3.47 -5.96 -6.77
C ALA A 193 -3.80 -4.81 -7.72
N ALA A 194 -3.96 -5.12 -9.00
CA ALA A 194 -4.46 -4.21 -10.04
C ALA A 194 -5.64 -4.85 -10.79
N VAL A 195 -6.22 -4.13 -11.75
CA VAL A 195 -7.28 -4.71 -12.60
C VAL A 195 -6.66 -5.67 -13.62
N THR A 196 -5.49 -5.33 -14.16
CA THR A 196 -4.78 -6.15 -15.16
C THR A 196 -3.32 -6.39 -14.77
N ASP A 197 -2.75 -7.49 -15.29
CA ASP A 197 -1.33 -7.81 -15.12
C ASP A 197 -0.40 -6.73 -15.70
N ALA A 198 -0.82 -6.09 -16.80
CA ALA A 198 -0.06 -5.04 -17.46
C ALA A 198 0.04 -3.77 -16.60
N GLU A 199 -1.09 -3.32 -16.02
CA GLU A 199 -1.12 -2.19 -15.09
C GLU A 199 -0.28 -2.46 -13.84
N HIS A 200 -0.42 -3.65 -13.27
CA HIS A 200 0.36 -4.09 -12.11
C HIS A 200 1.87 -4.06 -12.40
N SER A 201 2.29 -4.71 -13.49
CA SER A 201 3.70 -4.84 -13.85
C SER A 201 4.32 -3.48 -14.22
N ALA A 202 3.61 -2.66 -15.00
CA ALA A 202 4.09 -1.34 -15.39
C ALA A 202 4.32 -0.42 -14.19
N SER A 203 3.38 -0.45 -13.23
CA SER A 203 3.47 0.31 -11.98
C SER A 203 4.67 -0.11 -11.13
N LEU A 204 4.81 -1.41 -10.87
CA LEU A 204 5.92 -1.93 -10.07
C LEU A 204 7.28 -1.63 -10.72
N LEU A 205 7.41 -1.78 -12.04
CA LEU A 205 8.65 -1.44 -12.74
C LEU A 205 8.95 0.06 -12.71
N GLY A 206 7.92 0.90 -12.91
CA GLY A 206 8.06 2.36 -12.82
C GLY A 206 8.49 2.81 -11.43
N PHE A 207 7.93 2.20 -10.38
CA PHE A 207 8.33 2.43 -9.00
C PHE A 207 9.77 1.96 -8.74
N TYR A 208 10.08 0.70 -9.05
CA TYR A 208 11.40 0.09 -8.81
C TYR A 208 12.55 0.86 -9.43
N LEU A 209 12.32 1.40 -10.63
CA LEU A 209 13.33 2.15 -11.36
C LEU A 209 13.79 3.40 -10.63
N GLN A 210 13.02 4.03 -9.74
CA GLN A 210 13.36 5.36 -9.21
C GLN A 210 13.06 5.59 -7.73
N PHE A 211 12.10 4.87 -7.15
CA PHE A 211 11.47 5.24 -5.88
C PHE A 211 11.71 4.24 -4.74
N GLY A 212 12.08 2.99 -5.02
CA GLY A 212 12.34 2.04 -3.94
C GLY A 212 12.42 0.60 -4.44
N ASP A 213 12.31 -0.33 -3.50
CA ASP A 213 12.43 -1.76 -3.83
C ASP A 213 11.06 -2.34 -4.17
N VAL A 214 11.07 -3.36 -5.03
CA VAL A 214 9.92 -4.24 -5.21
C VAL A 214 10.34 -5.62 -4.74
N LEU A 215 9.67 -6.10 -3.70
CA LEU A 215 9.94 -7.39 -3.06
C LEU A 215 8.65 -8.19 -2.95
N THR A 216 8.76 -9.50 -2.89
CA THR A 216 7.67 -10.41 -2.51
C THR A 216 7.48 -10.42 -0.99
N VAL A 217 6.35 -10.95 -0.53
CA VAL A 217 6.09 -11.21 0.90
C VAL A 217 7.18 -12.08 1.49
N ASP A 218 7.65 -13.11 0.77
CA ASP A 218 8.67 -14.03 1.27
C ASP A 218 10.03 -13.32 1.41
N GLU A 219 10.41 -12.47 0.45
CA GLU A 219 11.62 -11.63 0.55
C GLU A 219 11.53 -10.62 1.70
N CYS A 220 10.37 -9.98 1.90
CA CYS A 220 10.15 -9.08 3.03
C CYS A 220 10.28 -9.82 4.37
N ILE A 221 9.69 -11.01 4.50
CA ILE A 221 9.78 -11.82 5.72
C ILE A 221 11.23 -12.27 5.98
N ALA A 222 11.95 -12.69 4.94
CA ALA A 222 13.36 -13.05 5.06
C ALA A 222 14.22 -11.85 5.52
N GLY A 223 13.92 -10.65 5.03
CA GLY A 223 14.58 -9.40 5.41
C GLY A 223 14.39 -8.98 6.87
N LEU A 224 13.31 -9.45 7.54
CA LEU A 224 13.05 -9.22 8.98
C LEU A 224 13.86 -10.17 9.88
N ALA A 225 14.16 -11.38 9.39
CA ALA A 225 14.75 -12.45 10.20
C ALA A 225 16.25 -12.26 10.52
N THR A 226 16.91 -11.27 9.95
CA THR A 226 18.38 -11.10 10.04
C THR A 226 18.87 -10.38 11.30
N GLU A 227 18.02 -10.02 12.26
CA GLU A 227 18.46 -9.38 13.52
C GLU A 227 18.91 -10.37 14.63
N GLU A 228 18.66 -11.67 14.49
CA GLU A 228 18.94 -12.64 15.57
C GLU A 228 20.41 -13.07 15.78
N ARG A 229 21.41 -12.46 15.12
CA ARG A 229 22.82 -12.89 15.27
C ARG A 229 23.88 -11.77 15.26
N ALA A 230 23.66 -10.70 16.01
CA ALA A 230 24.74 -9.75 16.34
C ALA A 230 24.86 -9.42 17.84
N ALA A 231 24.13 -10.13 18.70
CA ALA A 231 24.23 -10.00 20.15
C ALA A 231 24.31 -11.39 20.81
N ALA A 232 25.47 -12.02 20.70
CA ALA A 232 25.94 -13.08 21.59
C ALA A 232 27.47 -13.11 21.57
#